data_AF-A0A950IDW8-F1
#
_entry.id   AF-A0A950IDW8-F1
#
_cell.length_a   1.000
_cell.length_b   1.000
_cell.length_c   1.000
_cell.angle_alpha   90.00
_cell.angle_beta   90.00
_cell.angle_gamma   90.00
#
_symmetry.space_group_name_H-M   'P 1'
#
loop_
_entity.id
_entity.type
_entity.pdbx_description
1 polymer ?
#
loop_
_entity_poly.entity_id
_entity_poly.type
_entity_poly.pdbx_seq_one_letter_code
_entity_poly.pdbx_strand_id
1 'polypeptide(L)'
;MAAGGAEVAPVRARRRFGAVLDRDWVFALALAFAVGVLVWFGRSIKDFFAPTAASVYVPAFTGQTNADANTQCARLRLRCVVIATRPSDRYPKDVVMSQQPGSGAQVREGRQISLVVSSGVTIFAMPDLRFESLRNAGLDLNRLRLQLDRTTYVPNDDVPRDHIVGQDPAPLSSVRQGSRVVLTLSKGPPAGVKIPDFTRLSLDEARAEAARARVHLGQIVWTPFGPYGPPRGAVVRQNPGPGASIDPFEEVSLQVSAGPTEYGYLIRQVHATATVPARDDAARVRIEVRDDTGTWNVYDGFAQGGQKLDFNVTAVGSAELDTYINNELLNQTQIGREPPRPGAAPEPRKKL
;
A
#
# COMPACT_ATOMS: atom_id res chain seq x y z
N MET A 1 49.66 -112.99 35.32
CA MET A 1 50.68 -112.15 36.00
C MET A 1 49.90 -111.20 36.88
N ALA A 2 49.73 -111.48 38.16
CA ALA A 2 50.68 -111.31 39.28
C ALA A 2 49.95 -110.33 40.22
N ALA A 3 49.41 -110.82 41.34
CA ALA A 3 50.07 -110.79 42.67
C ALA A 3 50.01 -109.37 43.27
N GLY A 4 49.70 -109.11 44.53
CA GLY A 4 49.38 -109.89 45.73
C GLY A 4 48.55 -108.95 46.65
N GLY A 5 47.94 -109.42 47.73
CA GLY A 5 48.59 -109.57 49.05
C GLY A 5 48.83 -108.19 49.70
N ALA A 6 48.50 -107.85 50.94
CA ALA A 6 48.09 -108.55 52.16
C ALA A 6 47.48 -107.45 53.08
N GLU A 7 46.41 -107.70 53.84
CA GLU A 7 46.38 -108.01 55.29
C GLU A 7 46.63 -106.82 56.25
N VAL A 8 45.90 -106.89 57.38
CA VAL A 8 46.14 -106.31 58.73
C VAL A 8 45.15 -105.23 59.22
N ALA A 9 44.32 -105.64 60.20
CA ALA A 9 43.46 -104.86 61.11
C ALA A 9 44.30 -104.06 62.15
N PRO A 10 43.80 -103.39 63.23
CA PRO A 10 42.45 -103.28 63.80
C PRO A 10 42.09 -101.88 64.42
N VAL A 11 41.01 -101.85 65.24
CA VAL A 11 40.75 -100.99 66.45
C VAL A 11 39.62 -99.95 66.37
N ARG A 12 38.55 -100.29 67.12
CA ARG A 12 37.55 -99.50 67.89
C ARG A 12 37.46 -97.98 67.70
N ALA A 13 36.22 -97.49 67.54
CA ALA A 13 35.52 -96.63 68.52
C ALA A 13 34.07 -96.32 68.09
N ARG A 14 33.14 -96.30 69.07
CA ARG A 14 31.75 -95.84 68.91
C ARG A 14 31.70 -94.31 68.76
N ARG A 15 30.79 -93.79 67.91
CA ARG A 15 29.87 -92.66 68.22
C ARG A 15 28.83 -92.46 67.11
N ARG A 16 27.64 -92.01 67.53
CA ARG A 16 26.37 -91.80 66.80
C ARG A 16 26.48 -90.74 65.69
N PHE A 17 25.58 -90.75 64.70
CA PHE A 17 24.65 -89.64 64.33
C PHE A 17 23.93 -89.88 62.98
N GLY A 18 22.63 -89.57 62.95
CA GLY A 18 21.97 -88.84 61.85
C GLY A 18 21.40 -89.62 60.66
N ALA A 19 20.06 -89.64 60.55
CA ALA A 19 19.30 -90.05 59.38
C ALA A 19 19.47 -89.07 58.20
N VAL A 20 19.47 -89.56 56.97
CA VAL A 20 19.43 -88.75 55.74
C VAL A 20 18.21 -89.20 54.92
N LEU A 21 17.19 -88.33 54.85
CA LEU A 21 16.15 -88.35 53.82
C LEU A 21 16.62 -87.47 52.65
N ASP A 22 16.48 -87.97 51.42
CA ASP A 22 16.96 -87.32 50.18
C ASP A 22 16.33 -85.94 49.93
N ARG A 23 17.20 -84.95 49.71
CA ARG A 23 16.89 -83.51 49.66
C ARG A 23 16.49 -83.00 48.28
N ASP A 24 16.40 -83.87 47.27
CA ASP A 24 16.25 -83.49 45.86
C ASP A 24 14.81 -83.20 45.42
N TRP A 25 13.83 -83.83 46.06
CA TRP A 25 12.40 -83.64 45.74
C TRP A 25 11.86 -82.28 46.20
N VAL A 26 12.47 -81.71 47.25
CA VAL A 26 12.12 -80.39 47.79
C VAL A 26 12.52 -79.28 46.82
N PHE A 27 13.67 -79.41 46.14
CA PHE A 27 14.10 -78.46 45.11
C PHE A 27 13.24 -78.53 43.85
N ALA A 28 12.82 -79.73 43.44
CA ALA A 28 11.92 -79.91 42.29
C ALA A 28 10.53 -79.28 42.53
N LEU A 29 9.96 -79.46 43.74
CA LEU A 29 8.69 -78.83 44.12
C LEU A 29 8.81 -77.31 44.27
N ALA A 30 9.91 -76.80 44.83
CA ALA A 30 10.16 -75.37 44.95
C ALA A 30 10.31 -74.70 43.57
N LEU A 31 10.97 -75.36 42.61
CA LEU A 31 11.12 -74.86 41.25
C LEU A 31 9.78 -74.87 40.48
N ALA A 32 8.99 -75.94 40.60
CA ALA A 32 7.66 -76.01 39.99
C ALA A 32 6.71 -74.94 40.57
N PHE A 33 6.79 -74.68 41.89
CA PHE A 33 6.04 -73.60 42.53
C PHE A 33 6.53 -72.22 42.06
N ALA A 34 7.84 -71.99 41.98
CA ALA A 34 8.39 -70.73 41.50
C ALA A 34 8.02 -70.44 40.04
N VAL A 35 8.04 -71.45 39.17
CA VAL A 35 7.59 -71.33 37.77
C VAL A 35 6.08 -71.11 37.71
N GLY A 36 5.29 -71.81 38.54
CA GLY A 36 3.85 -71.58 38.66
C GLY A 36 3.51 -70.15 39.11
N VAL A 37 4.23 -69.62 40.09
CA VAL A 37 4.10 -68.24 40.57
C VAL A 37 4.56 -67.26 39.49
N LEU A 38 5.66 -67.50 38.78
CA LEU A 38 6.11 -66.64 37.67
C LEU A 38 5.14 -66.63 36.49
N VAL A 39 4.52 -67.76 36.16
CA VAL A 39 3.50 -67.86 35.10
C VAL A 39 2.18 -67.23 35.55
N TRP A 40 1.79 -67.39 36.81
CA TRP A 40 0.62 -66.74 37.40
C TRP A 40 0.82 -65.22 37.49
N PHE A 41 1.96 -64.75 38.03
CA PHE A 41 2.31 -63.35 38.14
C PHE A 41 2.52 -62.71 36.74
N GLY A 42 3.11 -63.44 35.79
CA GLY A 42 3.24 -63.00 34.39
C GLY A 42 1.92 -62.93 33.62
N ARG A 43 0.92 -63.76 33.96
CA ARG A 43 -0.46 -63.63 33.44
C ARG A 43 -1.24 -62.54 34.17
N SER A 44 -1.06 -62.36 35.48
CA SER A 44 -1.75 -61.36 36.31
C SER A 44 -1.21 -59.93 36.15
N ILE A 45 0.04 -59.74 35.72
CA ILE A 45 0.61 -58.41 35.42
C ILE A 45 0.05 -57.82 34.11
N LYS A 46 -0.40 -58.63 33.16
CA LYS A 46 -1.04 -58.14 31.93
C LYS A 46 -2.35 -57.39 32.21
N ASP A 47 -3.07 -57.80 33.25
CA ASP A 47 -4.30 -57.15 33.70
C ASP A 47 -4.02 -55.97 34.65
N PHE A 48 -2.85 -55.96 35.31
CA PHE A 48 -2.45 -54.91 36.27
C PHE A 48 -1.85 -53.65 35.60
N PHE A 49 -1.23 -53.79 34.43
CA PHE A 49 -0.70 -52.67 33.63
C PHE A 49 -1.57 -52.30 32.43
N ALA A 50 -2.75 -52.90 32.28
CA ALA A 50 -3.77 -52.40 31.37
C ALA A 50 -4.60 -51.34 32.11
N PRO A 51 -4.33 -50.03 31.96
CA PRO A 51 -5.34 -49.07 32.36
C PRO A 51 -6.56 -49.34 31.47
N THR A 52 -7.63 -49.85 32.07
CA THR A 52 -9.00 -49.79 31.53
C THR A 52 -9.43 -48.32 31.51
N ALA A 53 -8.68 -47.49 30.78
CA ALA A 53 -9.08 -46.13 30.50
C ALA A 53 -10.35 -46.22 29.68
N ALA A 54 -11.46 -45.73 30.23
CA ALA A 54 -12.72 -45.64 29.55
C ALA A 54 -12.49 -45.01 28.16
N SER A 55 -12.91 -45.72 27.13
CA SER A 55 -12.79 -45.29 25.76
C SER A 55 -14.08 -44.59 25.34
N VAL A 56 -13.96 -43.44 24.69
CA VAL A 56 -15.07 -42.63 24.22
C VAL A 56 -14.96 -42.47 22.70
N TYR A 57 -16.09 -42.56 22.02
CA TYR A 57 -16.16 -42.25 20.59
C TYR A 57 -16.21 -40.75 20.38
N VAL A 58 -15.38 -40.25 19.47
CA VAL A 58 -15.32 -38.83 19.12
C VAL A 58 -16.54 -38.45 18.27
N PRO A 59 -17.39 -37.50 18.69
CA PRO A 59 -18.51 -37.00 17.87
C PRO A 59 -18.06 -36.20 16.65
N ALA A 60 -18.99 -35.92 15.75
CA ALA A 60 -18.80 -34.96 14.66
C ALA A 60 -19.00 -33.53 15.17
N PHE A 61 -17.89 -32.83 15.42
CA PHE A 61 -17.86 -31.40 15.74
C PHE A 61 -17.87 -30.51 14.50
N THR A 62 -17.50 -31.05 13.33
CA THR A 62 -17.48 -30.30 12.07
C THR A 62 -18.87 -29.73 11.77
N GLY A 63 -18.96 -28.44 11.47
CA GLY A 63 -20.20 -27.72 11.23
C GLY A 63 -20.93 -27.23 12.50
N GLN A 64 -20.49 -27.62 13.69
CA GLN A 64 -20.99 -27.06 14.96
C GLN A 64 -20.25 -25.78 15.33
N THR A 65 -20.85 -24.96 16.19
CA THR A 65 -20.15 -23.82 16.80
C THR A 65 -19.05 -24.31 17.73
N ASN A 66 -17.97 -23.52 17.87
CA ASN A 66 -16.90 -23.82 18.82
C ASN A 66 -17.44 -23.96 20.27
N ALA A 67 -18.46 -23.18 20.63
CA ALA A 67 -19.11 -23.26 21.94
C ALA A 67 -19.83 -24.61 22.16
N ASP A 68 -20.60 -25.07 21.17
CA ASP A 68 -21.30 -26.36 21.24
C ASP A 68 -20.32 -27.52 21.27
N ALA A 69 -19.27 -27.47 20.44
CA ALA A 69 -18.22 -28.48 20.39
C ALA A 69 -17.50 -28.61 21.74
N ASN A 70 -17.15 -27.48 22.38
CA ASN A 70 -16.52 -27.47 23.70
C ASN A 70 -17.45 -28.03 24.79
N THR A 71 -18.74 -27.70 24.73
CA THR A 71 -19.76 -28.23 25.66
C THR A 71 -19.90 -29.75 25.53
N GLN A 72 -19.96 -30.25 24.29
CA GLN A 72 -20.01 -31.70 24.02
C GLN A 72 -18.71 -32.41 24.44
N CYS A 73 -17.55 -31.79 24.19
CA CYS A 73 -16.25 -32.30 24.64
C CYS A 73 -16.21 -32.45 26.16
N ALA A 74 -16.62 -31.41 26.91
CA ALA A 74 -16.64 -31.44 28.37
C ALA A 74 -17.56 -32.55 28.92
N ARG A 75 -18.76 -32.71 28.34
CA ARG A 75 -19.69 -33.79 28.70
C ARG A 75 -19.10 -35.19 28.50
N LEU A 76 -18.27 -35.35 27.48
CA LEU A 76 -17.61 -36.61 27.11
C LEU A 76 -16.21 -36.78 27.74
N ARG A 77 -15.83 -35.88 28.67
CA ARG A 77 -14.48 -35.82 29.28
C ARG A 77 -13.35 -35.75 28.25
N LEU A 78 -13.61 -35.19 27.08
CA LEU A 78 -12.62 -34.89 26.03
C LEU A 78 -12.15 -33.43 26.17
N ARG A 79 -10.96 -33.13 25.64
CA ARG A 79 -10.40 -31.77 25.65
C ARG A 79 -10.38 -31.19 24.25
N CYS A 80 -11.37 -30.38 23.89
CA CYS A 80 -11.35 -29.66 22.63
C CYS A 80 -10.40 -28.45 22.72
N VAL A 81 -9.51 -28.32 21.74
CA VAL A 81 -8.56 -27.19 21.64
C VAL A 81 -8.55 -26.68 20.22
N VAL A 82 -8.76 -25.37 20.04
CA VAL A 82 -8.60 -24.72 18.74
C VAL A 82 -7.11 -24.56 18.46
N ILE A 83 -6.61 -25.28 17.46
CA ILE A 83 -5.19 -25.24 17.08
C ILE A 83 -4.90 -24.25 15.95
N ALA A 84 -5.92 -23.86 15.20
CA ALA A 84 -5.82 -22.88 14.13
C ALA A 84 -7.18 -22.26 13.82
N THR A 85 -7.16 -21.01 13.38
CA THR A 85 -8.32 -20.34 12.80
C THR A 85 -8.01 -20.03 11.33
N ARG A 86 -8.92 -20.35 10.41
CA ARG A 86 -8.73 -20.14 8.97
C ARG A 86 -9.93 -19.45 8.32
N PRO A 87 -9.73 -18.62 7.29
CA PRO A 87 -10.84 -18.05 6.54
C PRO A 87 -11.62 -19.12 5.79
N SER A 88 -12.93 -18.95 5.70
CA SER A 88 -13.83 -19.89 5.04
C SER A 88 -15.09 -19.18 4.56
N ASP A 89 -15.44 -19.43 3.30
CA ASP A 89 -16.69 -18.93 2.71
C ASP A 89 -17.86 -19.90 2.95
N ARG A 90 -17.55 -21.16 3.30
CA ARG A 90 -18.53 -22.23 3.55
C ARG A 90 -19.01 -22.27 4.99
N TYR A 91 -18.13 -21.99 5.94
CA TYR A 91 -18.41 -22.09 7.38
C TYR A 91 -18.45 -20.69 7.98
N PRO A 92 -19.55 -20.29 8.66
CA PRO A 92 -19.62 -19.02 9.38
C PRO A 92 -18.49 -18.86 10.39
N LYS A 93 -18.24 -17.63 10.84
CA LYS A 93 -17.28 -17.35 11.90
C LYS A 93 -17.59 -18.20 13.14
N ASP A 94 -16.54 -18.71 13.79
CA ASP A 94 -16.58 -19.52 15.01
C ASP A 94 -17.18 -20.94 14.86
N VAL A 95 -17.34 -21.41 13.62
CA VAL A 95 -17.77 -22.79 13.30
C VAL A 95 -16.57 -23.69 13.03
N VAL A 96 -16.60 -24.93 13.54
CA VAL A 96 -15.54 -25.93 13.35
C VAL A 96 -15.51 -26.40 11.90
N MET A 97 -14.37 -26.19 11.24
CA MET A 97 -14.12 -26.61 9.85
C MET A 97 -13.58 -28.03 9.75
N SER A 98 -12.75 -28.42 10.71
CA SER A 98 -12.17 -29.76 10.77
C SER A 98 -11.78 -30.10 12.20
N GLN A 99 -11.76 -31.39 12.49
CA GLN A 99 -11.33 -31.92 13.78
C GLN A 99 -10.30 -33.04 13.57
N GLN A 100 -9.46 -33.25 14.58
CA GLN A 100 -8.62 -34.44 14.67
C GLN A 100 -8.46 -34.86 16.13
N PRO A 101 -8.70 -36.14 16.51
CA PRO A 101 -9.18 -37.26 15.69
C PRO A 101 -10.53 -37.05 14.99
N GLY A 102 -10.71 -37.71 13.84
CA GLY A 102 -11.95 -37.67 13.07
C GLY A 102 -13.17 -38.22 13.83
N SER A 103 -14.37 -37.89 13.36
CA SER A 103 -15.62 -38.42 13.90
C SER A 103 -15.63 -39.96 13.89
N GLY A 104 -16.18 -40.57 14.93
CA GLY A 104 -16.25 -42.02 15.11
C GLY A 104 -14.95 -42.66 15.61
N ALA A 105 -13.84 -41.91 15.74
CA ALA A 105 -12.61 -42.44 16.31
C ALA A 105 -12.80 -42.80 17.79
N GLN A 106 -12.27 -43.94 18.21
CA GLN A 106 -12.26 -44.35 19.61
C GLN A 106 -11.00 -43.82 20.29
N VAL A 107 -11.17 -43.00 21.34
CA VAL A 107 -10.07 -42.37 22.07
C VAL A 107 -10.22 -42.60 23.56
N ARG A 108 -9.13 -42.44 24.31
CA ARG A 108 -9.20 -42.46 25.78
C ARG A 108 -9.87 -41.18 26.30
N GLU A 109 -10.57 -41.27 27.42
CA GLU A 109 -10.97 -40.08 28.19
C GLU A 109 -9.78 -39.14 28.41
N GLY A 110 -10.04 -37.83 28.40
CA GLY A 110 -9.03 -36.78 28.52
C GLY A 110 -8.22 -36.53 27.24
N ARG A 111 -8.48 -37.27 26.15
CA ARG A 111 -7.81 -37.03 24.85
C ARG A 111 -8.12 -35.62 24.34
N GLN A 112 -7.07 -34.97 23.85
CA GLN A 112 -7.20 -33.69 23.15
C GLN A 112 -7.74 -33.91 21.73
N ILE A 113 -8.81 -33.20 21.40
CA ILE A 113 -9.36 -33.07 20.06
C ILE A 113 -8.93 -31.70 19.52
N SER A 114 -8.14 -31.71 18.46
CA SER A 114 -7.67 -30.50 17.80
C SER A 114 -8.73 -30.02 16.83
N LEU A 115 -9.16 -28.77 16.96
CA LEU A 115 -10.16 -28.14 16.12
C LEU A 115 -9.51 -27.06 15.25
N VAL A 116 -9.91 -26.99 13.98
CA VAL A 116 -9.68 -25.83 13.13
C VAL A 116 -11.00 -25.10 12.99
N VAL A 117 -11.05 -23.83 13.34
CA VAL A 117 -12.27 -23.02 13.38
C VAL A 117 -12.24 -21.98 12.27
N SER A 118 -13.41 -21.64 11.73
CA SER A 118 -13.55 -20.61 10.71
C SER A 118 -13.42 -19.21 11.31
N SER A 119 -12.61 -18.34 10.69
CA SER A 119 -12.62 -16.89 10.97
C SER A 119 -13.74 -16.15 10.22
N GLY A 120 -14.53 -16.87 9.41
CA GLY A 120 -15.50 -16.29 8.47
C GLY A 120 -14.83 -15.85 7.16
N VAL A 121 -15.60 -15.11 6.35
CA VAL A 121 -15.12 -14.51 5.11
C VAL A 121 -14.08 -13.42 5.41
N THR A 122 -13.02 -13.35 4.60
CA THR A 122 -12.06 -12.24 4.67
C THR A 122 -12.71 -10.99 4.10
N ILE A 123 -12.91 -9.97 4.95
CA ILE A 123 -13.46 -8.66 4.57
C ILE A 123 -12.36 -7.62 4.72
N PHE A 124 -12.28 -6.69 3.78
CA PHE A 124 -11.41 -5.52 3.85
C PHE A 124 -12.17 -4.27 3.39
N ALA A 125 -11.62 -3.11 3.70
CA ALA A 125 -12.12 -1.84 3.19
C ALA A 125 -11.73 -1.69 1.72
N MET A 126 -12.67 -1.27 0.88
CA MET A 126 -12.43 -1.00 -0.53
C MET A 126 -11.46 0.18 -0.66
N PRO A 127 -10.32 0.03 -1.36
CA PRO A 127 -9.42 1.15 -1.62
C PRO A 127 -10.11 2.21 -2.49
N ASP A 128 -9.64 3.46 -2.38
CA ASP A 128 -10.00 4.50 -3.34
C ASP A 128 -9.06 4.41 -4.54
N LEU A 129 -9.61 3.98 -5.67
CA LEU A 129 -8.90 3.79 -6.94
C LEU A 129 -9.12 4.99 -7.88
N ARG A 130 -9.88 6.01 -7.45
CA ARG A 130 -10.15 7.19 -8.29
C ARG A 130 -8.85 7.94 -8.58
N PHE A 131 -8.79 8.51 -9.79
CA PHE A 131 -7.63 9.20 -10.38
C PHE A 131 -6.41 8.32 -10.62
N GLU A 132 -6.43 7.04 -10.27
CA GLU A 132 -5.38 6.11 -10.67
C GLU A 132 -5.54 5.66 -12.12
N SER A 133 -4.42 5.29 -12.75
CA SER A 133 -4.44 4.60 -14.04
C SER A 133 -5.02 3.19 -13.88
N LEU A 134 -5.69 2.69 -14.92
CA LEU A 134 -6.18 1.31 -14.97
C LEU A 134 -5.10 0.27 -14.61
N ARG A 135 -3.85 0.55 -15.00
CA ARG A 135 -2.69 -0.31 -14.70
C ARG A 135 -2.40 -0.37 -13.20
N ASN A 136 -2.36 0.78 -12.51
CA ASN A 136 -2.05 0.84 -11.09
C ASN A 136 -3.19 0.24 -10.26
N ALA A 137 -4.42 0.58 -10.58
CA ALA A 137 -5.59 0.00 -9.92
C ALA A 137 -5.63 -1.53 -10.08
N GLY A 138 -5.23 -2.06 -11.24
CA GLY A 138 -5.08 -3.50 -11.44
C GLY A 138 -4.10 -4.16 -10.47
N LEU A 139 -3.00 -3.48 -10.10
CA LEU A 139 -2.05 -3.98 -9.09
C LEU A 139 -2.68 -4.00 -7.69
N ASP A 140 -3.45 -2.97 -7.34
CA ASP A 140 -4.09 -2.88 -6.03
C ASP A 140 -5.25 -3.86 -5.85
N LEU A 141 -6.05 -4.06 -6.90
CA LEU A 141 -7.05 -5.12 -6.94
C LEU A 141 -6.40 -6.51 -6.76
N ASN A 142 -5.28 -6.77 -7.43
CA ASN A 142 -4.55 -8.04 -7.31
C ASN A 142 -3.99 -8.26 -5.89
N ARG A 143 -3.45 -7.22 -5.25
CA ARG A 143 -2.95 -7.30 -3.86
C ARG A 143 -4.06 -7.72 -2.88
N LEU A 144 -5.26 -7.20 -3.08
CA LEU A 144 -6.44 -7.52 -2.26
C LEU A 144 -7.19 -8.78 -2.74
N ARG A 145 -6.72 -9.42 -3.82
CA ARG A 145 -7.40 -10.55 -4.48
C ARG A 145 -8.85 -10.22 -4.85
N LEU A 146 -9.10 -8.97 -5.24
CA LEU A 146 -10.35 -8.53 -5.87
C LEU A 146 -10.30 -8.81 -7.37
N GLN A 147 -11.46 -8.97 -7.99
CA GLN A 147 -11.60 -9.24 -9.42
C GLN A 147 -12.12 -8.00 -10.14
N LEU A 148 -11.46 -7.57 -11.20
CA LEU A 148 -12.03 -6.58 -12.13
C LEU A 148 -13.15 -7.25 -12.94
N ASP A 149 -14.36 -6.70 -12.87
CA ASP A 149 -15.53 -7.24 -13.58
C ASP A 149 -15.69 -6.63 -14.97
N ARG A 150 -15.97 -5.32 -15.02
CA ARG A 150 -16.10 -4.57 -16.27
C ARG A 150 -15.58 -3.15 -16.14
N THR A 151 -15.23 -2.59 -17.28
CA THR A 151 -14.76 -1.21 -17.43
C THR A 151 -15.69 -0.46 -18.37
N THR A 152 -16.11 0.74 -17.98
CA THR A 152 -16.92 1.63 -18.81
C THR A 152 -16.20 2.95 -19.03
N TYR A 153 -16.35 3.56 -20.19
CA TYR A 153 -15.69 4.82 -20.52
C TYR A 153 -16.69 5.97 -20.62
N VAL A 154 -16.43 7.06 -19.90
CA VAL A 154 -17.23 8.28 -19.94
C VAL A 154 -16.40 9.47 -20.43
N PRO A 155 -17.00 10.43 -21.17
CA PRO A 155 -16.34 11.69 -21.49
C PRO A 155 -15.99 12.43 -20.20
N ASN A 156 -14.73 12.87 -20.09
CA ASN A 156 -14.26 13.71 -18.99
C ASN A 156 -13.00 14.46 -19.47
N ASP A 157 -13.09 15.79 -19.53
CA ASP A 157 -12.04 16.68 -20.05
C ASP A 157 -10.99 17.03 -18.96
N ASP A 158 -11.23 16.69 -17.70
CA ASP A 158 -10.34 17.03 -16.59
C ASP A 158 -9.46 15.85 -16.16
N VAL A 159 -9.85 14.62 -16.51
CA VAL A 159 -9.17 13.39 -16.11
C VAL A 159 -8.56 12.72 -17.34
N PRO A 160 -7.26 12.35 -17.34
CA PRO A 160 -6.64 11.75 -18.51
C PRO A 160 -7.28 10.42 -18.91
N ARG A 161 -7.14 10.07 -20.19
CA ARG A 161 -7.62 8.79 -20.72
C ARG A 161 -7.09 7.63 -19.88
N ASP A 162 -7.91 6.60 -19.72
CA ASP A 162 -7.59 5.37 -18.98
C ASP A 162 -7.35 5.56 -17.47
N HIS A 163 -7.69 6.73 -16.91
CA HIS A 163 -7.74 6.96 -15.47
C HIS A 163 -9.16 6.79 -14.94
N ILE A 164 -9.25 6.33 -13.70
CA ILE A 164 -10.52 5.97 -13.07
C ILE A 164 -11.21 7.24 -12.55
N VAL A 165 -12.46 7.44 -12.95
CA VAL A 165 -13.32 8.53 -12.46
C VAL A 165 -14.38 8.03 -11.49
N GLY A 166 -14.66 6.72 -11.50
CA GLY A 166 -15.62 6.10 -10.60
C GLY A 166 -15.31 4.63 -10.39
N GLN A 167 -15.77 4.11 -9.25
CA GLN A 167 -15.64 2.71 -8.90
C GLN A 167 -16.92 2.23 -8.20
N ASP A 168 -17.18 0.95 -8.31
CA ASP A 168 -18.18 0.24 -7.53
C ASP A 168 -17.62 -1.15 -7.17
N PRO A 169 -17.49 -1.52 -5.88
CA PRO A 169 -17.96 -0.82 -4.68
C PRO A 169 -17.28 0.52 -4.37
N ALA A 170 -17.99 1.40 -3.66
CA ALA A 170 -17.50 2.73 -3.27
C ALA A 170 -16.28 2.63 -2.32
N PRO A 171 -15.40 3.65 -2.28
CA PRO A 171 -14.27 3.69 -1.36
C PRO A 171 -14.70 3.48 0.09
N LEU A 172 -13.84 2.82 0.88
CA LEU A 172 -14.05 2.49 2.30
C LEU A 172 -15.21 1.53 2.60
N SER A 173 -16.00 1.13 1.61
CA SER A 173 -17.04 0.12 1.79
C SER A 173 -16.45 -1.26 2.10
N SER A 174 -17.19 -2.09 2.82
CA SER A 174 -16.76 -3.45 3.18
C SER A 174 -16.90 -4.39 1.98
N VAL A 175 -15.78 -4.95 1.53
CA VAL A 175 -15.72 -5.90 0.41
C VAL A 175 -15.11 -7.22 0.84
N ARG A 176 -15.56 -8.32 0.23
CA ARG A 176 -15.03 -9.65 0.51
C ARG A 176 -13.87 -9.95 -0.43
N GLN A 177 -12.94 -10.78 0.01
CA GLN A 177 -11.94 -11.34 -0.88
C GLN A 177 -12.61 -12.05 -2.06
N GLY A 178 -12.11 -11.82 -3.28
CA GLY A 178 -12.73 -12.34 -4.51
C GLY A 178 -13.95 -11.57 -5.00
N SER A 179 -14.41 -10.52 -4.29
CA SER A 179 -15.46 -9.64 -4.79
C SER A 179 -15.06 -8.98 -6.12
N ARG A 180 -16.08 -8.68 -6.91
CA ARG A 180 -15.98 -8.04 -8.22
C ARG A 180 -16.04 -6.52 -8.09
N VAL A 181 -15.25 -5.83 -8.89
CA VAL A 181 -15.16 -4.37 -8.94
C VAL A 181 -15.43 -3.89 -10.36
N VAL A 182 -16.33 -2.92 -10.48
CA VAL A 182 -16.62 -2.19 -11.71
C VAL A 182 -15.86 -0.87 -11.67
N LEU A 183 -15.19 -0.52 -12.77
CA LEU A 183 -14.47 0.74 -12.90
C LEU A 183 -15.08 1.58 -14.02
N THR A 184 -15.27 2.86 -13.75
CA THR A 184 -15.61 3.87 -14.75
C THR A 184 -14.34 4.67 -15.03
N LEU A 185 -13.91 4.67 -16.29
CA LEU A 185 -12.70 5.33 -16.77
C LEU A 185 -13.04 6.57 -17.59
N SER A 186 -12.11 7.53 -17.57
CA SER A 186 -12.16 8.69 -18.44
C SER A 186 -11.77 8.31 -19.87
N LYS A 187 -12.50 8.86 -20.85
CA LYS A 187 -12.06 8.92 -22.25
C LYS A 187 -10.95 9.95 -22.49
N GLY A 188 -10.69 10.79 -21.50
CA GLY A 188 -9.83 11.97 -21.61
C GLY A 188 -10.47 13.07 -22.46
N PRO A 189 -9.82 14.24 -22.51
CA PRO A 189 -10.09 15.23 -23.53
C PRO A 189 -9.95 14.63 -24.93
N PRO A 190 -10.61 15.22 -25.95
CA PRO A 190 -10.42 14.79 -27.33
C PRO A 190 -8.92 14.82 -27.69
N ALA A 191 -8.41 13.69 -28.15
CA ALA A 191 -7.02 13.58 -28.59
C ALA A 191 -6.80 14.37 -29.88
N GLY A 192 -5.60 14.92 -30.03
CA GLY A 192 -5.17 15.60 -31.24
C GLY A 192 -5.83 16.96 -31.46
N VAL A 193 -5.95 17.74 -30.38
CA VAL A 193 -6.38 19.14 -30.48
C VAL A 193 -5.40 19.88 -31.41
N LYS A 194 -5.95 20.56 -32.42
CA LYS A 194 -5.16 21.35 -33.36
C LYS A 194 -4.85 22.70 -32.73
N ILE A 195 -3.56 23.03 -32.67
CA ILE A 195 -3.12 24.30 -32.12
C ILE A 195 -3.47 25.44 -33.10
N PRO A 196 -4.18 26.48 -32.65
CA PRO A 196 -4.41 27.69 -33.43
C PRO A 196 -3.11 28.45 -33.77
N ASP A 197 -3.16 29.30 -34.79
CA ASP A 197 -2.10 30.29 -35.02
C ASP A 197 -2.30 31.47 -34.06
N PHE A 198 -1.50 31.49 -32.98
CA PHE A 198 -1.43 32.60 -32.05
C PHE A 198 -0.47 33.69 -32.53
N THR A 199 0.34 33.44 -33.56
CA THR A 199 1.28 34.45 -34.05
C THR A 199 0.53 35.66 -34.57
N ARG A 200 1.09 36.86 -34.33
CA ARG A 200 0.50 38.17 -34.70
C ARG A 200 -0.76 38.57 -33.91
N LEU A 201 -1.30 37.72 -33.04
CA LEU A 201 -2.30 38.13 -32.07
C LEU A 201 -1.67 38.89 -30.91
N SER A 202 -2.45 39.74 -30.24
CA SER A 202 -2.09 40.21 -28.90
C SER A 202 -2.17 39.06 -27.89
N LEU A 203 -1.47 39.17 -26.76
CA LEU A 203 -1.49 38.14 -25.72
C LEU A 203 -2.91 37.87 -25.19
N ASP A 204 -3.74 38.89 -25.06
CA ASP A 204 -5.11 38.73 -24.58
C ASP A 204 -6.02 38.05 -25.61
N GLU A 205 -5.85 38.36 -26.90
CA GLU A 205 -6.52 37.64 -27.99
C GLU A 205 -6.07 36.18 -28.06
N ALA A 206 -4.76 35.92 -27.91
CA ALA A 206 -4.21 34.58 -27.88
C ALA A 206 -4.77 33.76 -26.71
N ARG A 207 -4.93 34.36 -25.53
CA ARG A 207 -5.59 33.73 -24.36
C ARG A 207 -7.05 33.40 -24.64
N ALA A 208 -7.80 34.35 -25.23
CA ALA A 208 -9.20 34.13 -25.59
C ALA A 208 -9.34 33.01 -26.62
N GLU A 209 -8.45 32.95 -27.61
CA GLU A 209 -8.44 31.91 -28.64
C GLU A 209 -8.04 30.54 -28.08
N ALA A 210 -7.04 30.49 -27.21
CA ALA A 210 -6.63 29.27 -26.53
C ALA A 210 -7.77 28.68 -25.70
N ALA A 211 -8.52 29.51 -24.97
CA ALA A 211 -9.70 29.08 -24.22
C ALA A 211 -10.80 28.52 -25.14
N ARG A 212 -11.07 29.17 -26.29
CA ARG A 212 -12.03 28.68 -27.29
C ARG A 212 -11.61 27.33 -27.89
N ALA A 213 -10.33 27.18 -28.17
CA ALA A 213 -9.76 25.96 -28.74
C ALA A 213 -9.49 24.85 -27.70
N ARG A 214 -9.73 25.12 -26.40
CA ARG A 214 -9.39 24.23 -25.28
C ARG A 214 -7.91 23.84 -25.26
N VAL A 215 -7.04 24.81 -25.57
CA VAL A 215 -5.59 24.69 -25.53
C VAL A 215 -5.09 25.41 -24.28
N HIS A 216 -4.22 24.74 -23.52
CA HIS A 216 -3.57 25.35 -22.37
C HIS A 216 -2.33 26.14 -22.83
N LEU A 217 -2.23 27.40 -22.43
CA LEU A 217 -1.02 28.19 -22.62
C LEU A 217 -0.08 27.92 -21.44
N GLY A 218 1.15 27.52 -21.75
CA GLY A 218 2.19 27.28 -20.77
C GLY A 218 3.07 28.50 -20.57
N GLN A 219 4.37 28.30 -20.76
CA GLN A 219 5.36 29.37 -20.56
C GLN A 219 5.14 30.55 -21.54
N ILE A 220 5.04 31.77 -20.99
CA ILE A 220 5.00 33.02 -21.77
C ILE A 220 6.31 33.78 -21.55
N VAL A 221 7.11 33.90 -22.61
CA VAL A 221 8.42 34.56 -22.58
C VAL A 221 8.34 35.93 -23.26
N TRP A 222 8.56 36.98 -22.49
CA TRP A 222 8.64 38.34 -23.02
C TRP A 222 10.04 38.59 -23.58
N THR A 223 10.12 38.99 -24.86
CA THR A 223 11.38 39.20 -25.57
C THR A 223 11.42 40.61 -26.15
N PRO A 224 12.52 41.35 -25.91
CA PRO A 224 12.69 42.66 -26.51
C PRO A 224 13.09 42.59 -27.98
N PHE A 225 12.64 43.58 -28.74
CA PHE A 225 13.01 43.73 -30.15
C PHE A 225 13.61 45.11 -30.41
N GLY A 226 14.40 45.22 -31.49
CA GLY A 226 14.99 46.49 -31.94
C GLY A 226 13.94 47.51 -32.38
N PRO A 227 14.34 48.65 -32.97
CA PRO A 227 13.46 49.80 -33.16
C PRO A 227 12.31 49.53 -34.14
N TYR A 228 12.47 48.52 -34.98
CA TYR A 228 11.49 48.06 -35.96
C TYR A 228 10.80 46.75 -35.52
N GLY A 229 10.85 46.44 -34.23
CA GLY A 229 10.25 45.25 -33.64
C GLY A 229 8.72 45.27 -33.58
N PRO A 230 8.07 44.11 -33.38
CA PRO A 230 6.62 44.03 -33.20
C PRO A 230 6.17 44.84 -31.98
N PRO A 231 4.93 45.39 -31.99
CA PRO A 231 4.42 46.15 -30.86
C PRO A 231 4.36 45.29 -29.59
N ARG A 232 4.40 45.96 -28.44
CA ARG A 232 4.35 45.29 -27.14
C ARG A 232 3.07 44.46 -27.01
N GLY A 233 3.20 43.27 -26.45
CA GLY A 233 2.10 42.32 -26.26
C GLY A 233 1.76 41.48 -27.49
N ALA A 234 2.40 41.71 -28.63
CA ALA A 234 2.23 40.86 -29.82
C ALA A 234 2.94 39.52 -29.65
N VAL A 235 2.25 38.41 -29.92
CA VAL A 235 2.85 37.07 -29.96
C VAL A 235 3.70 36.95 -31.22
N VAL A 236 5.00 36.72 -31.03
CA VAL A 236 5.99 36.64 -32.11
C VAL A 236 6.33 35.21 -32.48
N ARG A 237 6.19 34.28 -31.52
CA ARG A 237 6.46 32.86 -31.72
C ARG A 237 5.57 32.04 -30.80
N GLN A 238 5.21 30.85 -31.24
CA GLN A 238 4.60 29.82 -30.42
C GLN A 238 5.36 28.51 -30.58
N ASN A 239 5.26 27.64 -29.58
CA ASN A 239 5.71 26.26 -29.68
C ASN A 239 4.81 25.35 -28.81
N PRO A 240 4.20 24.29 -29.37
CA PRO A 240 4.30 23.84 -30.77
C PRO A 240 3.70 24.81 -31.81
N GLY A 241 4.12 24.65 -33.08
CA GLY A 241 3.73 25.54 -34.17
C GLY A 241 2.24 25.43 -34.57
N PRO A 242 1.70 26.39 -35.34
CA PRO A 242 0.31 26.36 -35.78
C PRO A 242 -0.05 25.07 -36.52
N GLY A 243 -1.24 24.51 -36.25
CA GLY A 243 -1.74 23.28 -36.88
C GLY A 243 -1.10 21.98 -36.36
N ALA A 244 -0.11 22.07 -35.47
CA ALA A 244 0.40 20.93 -34.73
C ALA A 244 -0.74 20.28 -33.92
N SER A 245 -0.64 18.96 -33.79
CA SER A 245 -1.56 18.15 -33.00
C SER A 245 -0.88 17.87 -31.68
N ILE A 246 -1.49 18.28 -30.57
CA ILE A 246 -0.96 18.02 -29.24
C ILE A 246 -1.79 16.98 -28.51
N ASP A 247 -1.14 16.27 -27.60
CA ASP A 247 -1.81 15.38 -26.67
C ASP A 247 -2.59 16.20 -25.62
N PRO A 248 -3.66 15.64 -25.05
CA PRO A 248 -4.37 16.27 -23.94
C PRO A 248 -3.42 16.72 -22.82
N PHE A 249 -3.65 17.91 -22.27
CA PHE A 249 -2.86 18.55 -21.22
C PHE A 249 -1.43 18.99 -21.61
N GLU A 250 -1.01 18.82 -22.86
CA GLU A 250 0.18 19.50 -23.35
C GLU A 250 -0.09 21.01 -23.48
N GLU A 251 0.93 21.80 -23.23
CA GLU A 251 0.85 23.25 -23.20
C GLU A 251 1.53 23.88 -24.42
N VAL A 252 0.99 25.01 -24.88
CA VAL A 252 1.63 25.85 -25.90
C VAL A 252 2.36 27.00 -25.22
N SER A 253 3.67 27.05 -25.42
CA SER A 253 4.50 28.17 -25.00
C SER A 253 4.43 29.32 -26.02
N LEU A 254 4.42 30.55 -25.53
CA LEU A 254 4.38 31.76 -26.36
C LEU A 254 5.61 32.62 -26.10
N GLN A 255 6.15 33.19 -27.16
CA GLN A 255 7.08 34.31 -27.09
C GLN A 255 6.31 35.58 -27.46
N VAL A 256 6.41 36.60 -26.62
CA VAL A 256 5.66 37.85 -26.74
C VAL A 256 6.63 39.01 -26.85
N SER A 257 6.37 39.97 -27.73
CA SER A 257 7.17 41.18 -27.86
C SER A 257 7.02 42.06 -26.64
N ALA A 258 8.14 42.48 -26.05
CA ALA A 258 8.18 43.56 -25.08
C ALA A 258 8.06 44.96 -25.73
N GLY A 259 8.07 45.04 -27.06
CA GLY A 259 7.95 46.28 -27.84
C GLY A 259 9.25 46.68 -28.58
N PRO A 260 9.15 47.61 -29.54
CA PRO A 260 10.30 48.13 -30.28
C PRO A 260 11.16 49.08 -29.44
N THR A 261 12.48 49.07 -29.68
CA THR A 261 13.44 49.94 -28.97
C THR A 261 14.46 50.62 -29.84
N GLU A 262 14.73 51.89 -29.57
CA GLU A 262 15.73 52.67 -30.30
C GLU A 262 17.18 52.22 -30.03
N TYR A 263 17.49 51.68 -28.85
CA TYR A 263 18.87 51.41 -28.40
C TYR A 263 19.13 49.98 -27.88
N GLY A 264 18.14 49.08 -27.99
CA GLY A 264 18.16 47.82 -27.23
C GLY A 264 17.93 48.08 -25.74
N TYR A 265 17.38 47.10 -25.03
CA TYR A 265 17.19 47.22 -23.58
C TYR A 265 18.34 46.58 -22.81
N LEU A 266 18.67 47.14 -21.64
CA LEU A 266 19.37 46.38 -20.61
C LEU A 266 18.41 45.27 -20.15
N ILE A 267 18.66 44.06 -20.62
CA ILE A 267 17.91 42.88 -20.21
C ILE A 267 18.41 42.47 -18.83
N ARG A 268 17.50 42.43 -17.85
CA ARG A 268 17.80 41.95 -16.51
C ARG A 268 16.95 40.72 -16.24
N GLN A 269 17.61 39.62 -15.92
CA GLN A 269 16.95 38.40 -15.45
C GLN A 269 16.89 38.44 -13.93
N VAL A 270 15.69 38.25 -13.38
CA VAL A 270 15.45 38.20 -11.95
C VAL A 270 14.55 37.03 -11.62
N HIS A 271 14.89 36.31 -10.56
CA HIS A 271 14.05 35.27 -10.01
C HIS A 271 12.90 35.90 -9.22
N ALA A 272 11.69 35.71 -9.69
CA ALA A 272 10.48 36.06 -8.97
C ALA A 272 10.03 34.83 -8.17
N THR A 273 10.21 34.88 -6.86
CA THR A 273 9.78 33.81 -5.96
C THR A 273 8.58 34.25 -5.13
N ALA A 274 7.51 33.46 -5.15
CA ALA A 274 6.36 33.61 -4.26
C ALA A 274 6.17 32.32 -3.47
N THR A 275 5.96 32.42 -2.17
CA THR A 275 5.60 31.26 -1.33
C THR A 275 4.24 31.53 -0.72
N VAL A 276 3.27 30.66 -1.02
CA VAL A 276 1.94 30.76 -0.43
C VAL A 276 2.03 30.38 1.05
N PRO A 277 1.50 31.19 1.99
CA PRO A 277 1.48 30.84 3.40
C PRO A 277 0.82 29.47 3.63
N ALA A 278 1.47 28.58 4.38
CA ALA A 278 0.97 27.22 4.65
C ALA A 278 -0.34 27.16 5.46
N ARG A 279 -0.81 28.32 5.96
CA ARG A 279 -2.09 28.47 6.67
C ARG A 279 -3.29 28.53 5.73
N ASP A 280 -3.07 28.83 4.45
CA ASP A 280 -4.13 28.96 3.45
C ASP A 280 -4.19 27.66 2.62
N ASP A 281 -5.38 27.09 2.42
CA ASP A 281 -5.52 25.87 1.59
C ASP A 281 -5.13 26.14 0.12
N ALA A 282 -5.51 27.32 -0.37
CA ALA A 282 -5.09 27.88 -1.65
C ALA A 282 -5.24 29.40 -1.62
N ALA A 283 -4.37 30.12 -2.35
CA ALA A 283 -4.45 31.56 -2.48
C ALA A 283 -4.26 31.99 -3.94
N ARG A 284 -4.89 33.11 -4.33
CA ARG A 284 -4.66 33.71 -5.65
C ARG A 284 -3.35 34.47 -5.61
N VAL A 285 -2.37 34.05 -6.41
CA VAL A 285 -1.09 34.72 -6.57
C VAL A 285 -1.08 35.47 -7.89
N ARG A 286 -0.67 36.74 -7.84
CA ARG A 286 -0.43 37.55 -9.03
C ARG A 286 0.97 38.14 -8.95
N ILE A 287 1.80 37.92 -9.96
CA ILE A 287 3.13 38.51 -10.08
C ILE A 287 3.06 39.47 -11.26
N GLU A 288 3.12 40.77 -10.97
CA GLU A 288 3.11 41.86 -11.93
C GLU A 288 4.52 42.42 -12.07
N VAL A 289 4.93 42.73 -13.29
CA VAL A 289 6.18 43.44 -13.58
C VAL A 289 5.83 44.72 -14.29
N ARG A 290 6.40 45.82 -13.81
CA ARG A 290 6.33 47.13 -14.43
C ARG A 290 7.75 47.55 -14.78
N ASP A 291 8.04 47.71 -16.05
CA ASP A 291 9.35 48.14 -16.50
C ASP A 291 9.27 49.31 -17.50
N ASP A 292 10.40 49.67 -18.11
CA ASP A 292 10.47 50.77 -19.08
C ASP A 292 9.60 50.52 -20.35
N THR A 293 9.12 49.29 -20.57
CA THR A 293 8.15 48.93 -21.63
C THR A 293 6.71 49.01 -21.15
N GLY A 294 6.48 49.01 -19.83
CA GLY A 294 5.21 49.14 -19.13
C GLY A 294 4.89 47.93 -18.26
N THR A 295 3.61 47.68 -17.97
CA THR A 295 3.17 46.67 -16.97
C THR A 295 2.64 45.38 -17.59
N TRP A 296 2.95 44.19 -17.03
CA TRP A 296 2.37 42.90 -17.43
C TRP A 296 2.40 41.88 -16.28
N ASN A 297 1.56 40.85 -16.35
CA ASN A 297 1.55 39.75 -15.38
C ASN A 297 2.46 38.61 -15.84
N VAL A 298 3.44 38.24 -15.01
CA VAL A 298 4.25 37.02 -15.13
C VAL A 298 3.41 35.79 -14.76
N TYR A 299 2.59 35.94 -13.73
CA TYR A 299 1.70 34.89 -13.22
C TYR A 299 0.42 35.53 -12.67
N ASP A 300 -0.73 34.92 -12.92
CA ASP A 300 -2.01 35.27 -12.29
C ASP A 300 -2.85 34.00 -12.20
N GLY A 301 -2.91 33.40 -11.01
CA GLY A 301 -3.52 32.09 -10.81
C GLY A 301 -3.62 31.67 -9.35
N PHE A 302 -4.17 30.49 -9.08
CA PHE A 302 -4.25 29.92 -7.73
C PHE A 302 -3.06 28.98 -7.47
N ALA A 303 -2.51 29.06 -6.26
CA ALA A 303 -1.46 28.16 -5.78
C ALA A 303 -1.83 27.61 -4.38
N GLN A 304 -1.39 26.38 -4.10
CA GLN A 304 -1.69 25.67 -2.85
C GLN A 304 -0.89 26.23 -1.68
N GLY A 305 -1.42 26.07 -0.46
CA GLY A 305 -0.71 26.38 0.78
C GLY A 305 0.70 25.77 0.84
N GLY A 306 1.71 26.59 1.11
CA GLY A 306 3.11 26.15 1.20
C GLY A 306 3.80 25.94 -0.16
N GLN A 307 3.08 26.06 -1.29
CA GLN A 307 3.67 25.94 -2.62
C GLN A 307 4.63 27.12 -2.88
N LYS A 308 5.84 26.79 -3.34
CA LYS A 308 6.83 27.75 -3.83
C LYS A 308 6.71 27.87 -5.34
N LEU A 309 6.44 29.08 -5.80
CA LEU A 309 6.47 29.47 -7.20
C LEU A 309 7.80 30.19 -7.48
N ASP A 310 8.50 29.81 -8.55
CA ASP A 310 9.78 30.38 -8.95
C ASP A 310 9.75 30.61 -10.47
N PHE A 311 9.84 31.87 -10.87
CA PHE A 311 9.81 32.26 -12.27
C PHE A 311 11.10 33.03 -12.62
N ASN A 312 11.72 32.66 -13.73
CA ASN A 312 12.77 33.48 -14.31
C ASN A 312 12.13 34.61 -15.12
N VAL A 313 12.17 35.83 -14.58
CA VAL A 313 11.54 37.00 -15.16
C VAL A 313 12.57 37.80 -15.93
N THR A 314 12.26 38.08 -17.19
CA THR A 314 13.05 38.98 -18.02
C THR A 314 12.40 40.35 -17.99
N ALA A 315 13.09 41.32 -17.38
CA ALA A 315 12.66 42.70 -17.29
C ALA A 315 13.62 43.61 -18.06
N VAL A 316 13.10 44.73 -18.52
CA VAL A 316 13.79 45.65 -19.41
C VAL A 316 14.06 46.97 -18.70
N GLY A 317 15.33 47.39 -18.69
CA GLY A 317 15.73 48.68 -18.14
C GLY A 317 15.52 48.75 -16.62
N SER A 318 14.82 49.77 -16.14
CA SER A 318 14.36 49.83 -14.75
C SER A 318 13.04 49.07 -14.61
N ALA A 319 12.94 48.21 -13.60
CA ALA A 319 11.72 47.45 -13.39
C ALA A 319 11.34 47.32 -11.91
N GLU A 320 10.05 47.16 -11.67
CA GLU A 320 9.42 46.93 -10.39
C GLU A 320 8.59 45.66 -10.52
N LEU A 321 8.88 44.68 -9.67
CA LEU A 321 8.18 43.41 -9.62
C LEU A 321 7.35 43.37 -8.34
N ASP A 322 6.04 43.30 -8.51
CA ASP A 322 5.07 43.25 -7.44
C ASP A 322 4.45 41.85 -7.36
N THR A 323 4.58 41.22 -6.20
CA THR A 323 3.93 39.94 -5.90
C THR A 323 2.75 40.19 -4.99
N TYR A 324 1.57 39.75 -5.41
CA TYR A 324 0.32 39.84 -4.68
C TYR A 324 -0.16 38.46 -4.25
N ILE A 325 -0.70 38.35 -3.04
CA ILE A 325 -1.45 37.19 -2.56
C ILE A 325 -2.83 37.67 -2.11
N ASN A 326 -3.90 37.10 -2.65
CA ASN A 326 -5.29 37.50 -2.36
C ASN A 326 -5.52 39.02 -2.54
N ASN A 327 -4.90 39.59 -3.57
CA ASN A 327 -4.86 41.03 -3.89
C ASN A 327 -4.09 41.93 -2.89
N GLU A 328 -3.46 41.38 -1.85
CA GLU A 328 -2.56 42.12 -0.97
C GLU A 328 -1.11 42.04 -1.50
N LEU A 329 -0.42 43.17 -1.56
CA LEU A 329 0.98 43.23 -1.96
C LEU A 329 1.85 42.53 -0.90
N LEU A 330 2.44 41.40 -1.26
CA LEU A 330 3.32 40.62 -0.41
C LEU A 330 4.75 41.15 -0.47
N ASN A 331 5.27 41.35 -1.68
CA ASN A 331 6.66 41.71 -1.92
C ASN A 331 6.79 42.60 -3.13
N GLN A 332 7.69 43.57 -3.05
CA GLN A 332 8.04 44.47 -4.13
C GLN A 332 9.55 44.46 -4.32
N THR A 333 10.00 44.14 -5.53
CA THR A 333 11.43 44.05 -5.86
C THR A 333 11.76 45.02 -6.98
N GLN A 334 12.71 45.91 -6.76
CA GLN A 334 13.19 46.83 -7.79
C GLN A 334 14.44 46.28 -8.49
N ILE A 335 14.48 46.44 -9.80
CA ILE A 335 15.49 45.93 -10.71
C ILE A 335 16.09 47.12 -11.44
N GLY A 336 17.42 47.29 -11.35
CA GLY A 336 18.15 48.21 -12.24
C GLY A 336 18.27 49.68 -11.83
N ARG A 337 18.25 50.03 -10.53
CA ARG A 337 18.69 51.38 -10.10
C ARG A 337 20.18 51.58 -10.42
N GLU A 338 20.49 52.34 -11.46
CA GLU A 338 21.79 52.99 -11.59
C GLU A 338 21.66 54.42 -10.99
N PRO A 339 22.67 54.94 -10.26
CA PRO A 339 22.56 56.26 -9.63
C PRO A 339 22.31 57.34 -10.70
N PRO A 340 21.63 58.45 -10.33
CA PRO A 340 21.33 59.51 -11.28
C PRO A 340 22.61 59.94 -12.00
N ARG A 341 22.55 60.06 -13.33
CA ARG A 341 23.66 60.61 -14.12
C ARG A 341 24.09 61.94 -13.47
N PRO A 342 25.37 62.14 -13.13
CA PRO A 342 25.83 63.45 -12.67
C PRO A 342 25.57 64.47 -13.79
N GLY A 343 24.60 65.36 -13.59
CA GLY A 343 24.25 66.44 -14.53
C GLY A 343 22.79 66.51 -14.99
N ALA A 344 21.92 65.56 -14.67
CA ALA A 344 20.49 65.70 -14.97
C ALA A 344 19.81 66.59 -13.92
N ALA A 345 19.55 67.86 -14.26
CA ALA A 345 18.81 68.77 -13.40
C ALA A 345 17.40 68.21 -13.11
N PRO A 346 16.88 68.32 -11.88
CA PRO A 346 15.53 67.84 -11.58
C PRO A 346 14.49 68.68 -12.33
N GLU A 347 13.61 68.02 -13.08
CA GLU A 347 12.43 68.68 -13.64
C GLU A 347 11.57 69.28 -12.52
N PRO A 348 11.07 70.53 -12.69
CA PRO A 348 10.26 71.15 -11.67
C PRO A 348 8.92 70.41 -11.57
N ARG A 349 8.63 69.90 -10.36
CA ARG A 349 7.31 69.35 -10.01
C ARG A 349 6.24 70.39 -10.33
N LYS A 350 5.39 70.12 -11.32
CA LYS A 350 4.11 70.83 -11.47
C LYS A 350 3.26 70.53 -10.23
N LYS A 351 3.08 71.54 -9.39
CA LYS A 351 1.97 71.55 -8.43
C LYS A 351 0.71 71.92 -9.21
N LEU A 352 -0.28 71.03 -9.21
CA LEU A 352 -1.70 71.33 -9.10
C LEU A 352 -2.45 70.06 -8.72
#